data_AF-A0A6L7NI77-F1
#
_entry.id   AF-A0A6L7NI77-F1
#
_cell.length_a   1.000
_cell.length_b   1.000
_cell.length_c   1.000
_cell.angle_alpha   90.00
_cell.angle_beta   90.00
_cell.angle_gamma   90.00
#
_symmetry.space_group_name_H-M   'P 1'
#
loop_
_entity.id
_entity.type
_entity.pdbx_description
1 polymer ?
#
loop_
_entity_poly.entity_id
_entity_poly.type
_entity_poly.pdbx_seq_one_letter_code
_entity_poly.pdbx_strand_id
1 'polypeptide(L)'
;MPLRALLLLATALLLAACGGGGDADGDAPEPPPPEAGTGAISMGGGALGDGSITVPVAQGLLDAQPGATVAWTAFTIELGEGDTVEGTGEAGFLYVVAGRADVEWGEQERSLDPEEGVLVNAGVPFTLRATGGSATVWDIRLRPPADEAAPDYAPAATLAWRSDPLQDIPPLPLAVMALVTVPPGGQTIVHTHPGPEFIVVTAGRIDYQNAHKEALGVGVGTAETIGPGVQVQKRNPYDEDGVFLSLFLVDTGQPFASAARFGGADGANPEANLASLDNGARVVAVSSAFGGAALDEPWGGDSAIDGDPATQWSSDGDGDDAWIEIELAEPAAVARIGFWTRTMGTSAEIRSFQVVGDDGETHGPFALAGPADMSYFDVEFTTQRLRFEAVETSEGNTGAVEIEVYAADAP
;
A
#
# COMPACT_ATOMS: atom_id res chain seq x y z
N MET A 1 24.98 10.26 -60.40
CA MET A 1 26.40 10.10 -60.81
C MET A 1 27.28 10.87 -59.84
N PRO A 2 28.42 10.34 -59.35
CA PRO A 2 28.70 9.02 -58.73
C PRO A 2 28.86 9.14 -57.19
N LEU A 3 28.41 8.19 -56.36
CA LEU A 3 29.03 6.92 -55.91
C LEU A 3 30.25 7.03 -54.96
N ARG A 4 30.08 6.59 -53.70
CA ARG A 4 31.03 5.85 -52.82
C ARG A 4 30.18 5.15 -51.72
N ALA A 5 29.95 3.83 -51.82
CA ALA A 5 30.73 2.69 -51.29
C ALA A 5 30.36 2.35 -49.82
N LEU A 6 29.50 1.35 -49.59
CA LEU A 6 29.75 -0.09 -49.30
C LEU A 6 30.38 -0.31 -47.89
N LEU A 7 29.95 -1.13 -46.92
CA LEU A 7 29.08 -2.31 -46.71
C LEU A 7 29.93 -3.42 -46.04
N LEU A 8 29.47 -3.81 -44.83
CA LEU A 8 29.43 -5.12 -44.16
C LEU A 8 30.67 -6.00 -43.80
N LEU A 9 30.64 -6.39 -42.51
CA LEU A 9 30.75 -7.72 -41.88
C LEU A 9 32.01 -8.58 -42.09
N ALA A 10 32.56 -9.18 -41.02
CA ALA A 10 32.10 -10.48 -40.51
C ALA A 10 33.00 -11.10 -39.40
N THR A 11 32.34 -11.85 -38.51
CA THR A 11 32.73 -13.11 -37.83
C THR A 11 33.78 -13.17 -36.70
N ALA A 12 33.34 -13.83 -35.62
CA ALA A 12 34.09 -14.34 -34.47
C ALA A 12 34.90 -15.61 -34.80
N LEU A 13 35.98 -15.87 -34.04
CA LEU A 13 36.47 -17.22 -33.75
C LEU A 13 37.26 -17.23 -32.41
N LEU A 14 36.95 -18.21 -31.55
CA LEU A 14 37.66 -18.53 -30.31
C LEU A 14 39.10 -19.00 -30.54
N LEU A 15 39.99 -18.68 -29.60
CA LEU A 15 41.14 -19.52 -29.24
C LEU A 15 41.40 -19.40 -27.73
N ALA A 16 41.33 -20.54 -27.04
CA ALA A 16 41.78 -20.71 -25.67
C ALA A 16 43.32 -20.84 -25.63
N ALA A 17 43.94 -20.27 -24.61
CA ALA A 17 45.26 -20.68 -24.14
C ALA A 17 45.33 -20.52 -22.61
N CYS A 18 45.55 -21.64 -21.93
CA CYS A 18 45.81 -21.71 -20.51
C CYS A 18 47.23 -21.22 -20.18
N GLY A 19 47.39 -20.63 -18.99
CA GLY A 19 48.60 -20.80 -18.19
C GLY A 19 49.19 -19.53 -17.57
N GLY A 20 49.07 -19.42 -16.25
CA GLY A 20 50.21 -18.98 -15.41
C GLY A 20 49.99 -17.77 -14.52
N GLY A 21 49.77 -18.04 -13.23
CA GLY A 21 50.44 -17.34 -12.12
C GLY A 21 49.81 -16.03 -11.67
N GLY A 22 49.45 -15.97 -10.39
CA GLY A 22 48.78 -14.81 -9.80
C GLY A 22 49.67 -13.59 -9.60
N ASP A 23 49.02 -12.45 -9.43
CA ASP A 23 49.09 -11.67 -8.20
C ASP A 23 47.89 -10.72 -8.15
N ALA A 24 47.55 -10.34 -6.93
CA ALA A 24 46.38 -9.58 -6.51
C ALA A 24 46.37 -8.13 -7.04
N ASP A 25 45.22 -7.49 -6.83
CA ASP A 25 44.87 -6.08 -7.06
C ASP A 25 44.25 -5.76 -8.44
N GLY A 26 42.92 -5.92 -8.50
CA GLY A 26 42.08 -5.34 -9.54
C GLY A 26 40.95 -4.55 -8.88
N ASP A 27 41.02 -3.23 -8.99
CA ASP A 27 39.92 -2.30 -8.72
C ASP A 27 38.62 -2.84 -9.30
N ALA A 28 37.65 -3.13 -8.44
CA ALA A 28 36.27 -3.22 -8.86
C ALA A 28 35.85 -1.82 -9.34
N PRO A 29 35.12 -1.69 -10.47
CA PRO A 29 34.57 -0.40 -10.84
C PRO A 29 33.66 0.07 -9.71
N GLU A 30 33.95 1.27 -9.17
CA GLU A 30 33.07 1.93 -8.21
C GLU A 30 31.64 1.93 -8.76
N PRO A 31 30.63 1.51 -7.97
CA PRO A 31 29.25 1.68 -8.38
C PRO A 31 29.00 3.18 -8.62
N PRO A 32 28.18 3.53 -9.63
CA PRO A 32 27.83 4.92 -9.84
C PRO A 32 27.24 5.49 -8.53
N PRO A 33 27.52 6.76 -8.20
CA PRO A 33 26.95 7.37 -7.02
C PRO A 33 25.42 7.26 -7.11
N PRO A 34 24.71 7.02 -6.00
CA PRO A 34 23.26 6.91 -6.02
C PRO A 34 22.71 8.17 -6.67
N GLU A 35 21.95 8.00 -7.75
CA GLU A 35 21.13 9.08 -8.27
C GLU A 35 20.29 9.59 -7.10
N ALA A 36 20.20 10.91 -6.97
CA ALA A 36 19.34 11.55 -5.99
C ALA A 36 17.88 11.22 -6.35
N GLY A 37 17.43 10.05 -5.93
CA GLY A 37 16.03 9.66 -5.96
C GLY A 37 15.29 10.64 -5.08
N THR A 38 14.39 11.41 -5.68
CA THR A 38 13.25 11.98 -4.99
C THR A 38 12.66 10.86 -4.13
N GLY A 39 12.77 10.95 -2.81
CA GLY A 39 12.36 9.88 -1.89
C GLY A 39 10.92 9.46 -2.15
N ALA A 40 10.76 8.44 -2.97
CA ALA A 40 9.48 7.84 -3.28
C ALA A 40 9.21 6.86 -2.16
N ILE A 41 8.44 7.29 -1.16
CA ILE A 41 7.73 6.35 -0.32
C ILE A 41 6.75 5.68 -1.28
N SER A 42 7.03 4.42 -1.59
CA SER A 42 6.23 3.62 -2.50
C SER A 42 4.99 3.20 -1.73
N MET A 43 3.81 3.65 -2.16
CA MET A 43 2.62 2.81 -2.00
C MET A 43 2.96 1.47 -2.65
N GLY A 44 3.32 0.46 -1.86
CA GLY A 44 3.63 -0.87 -2.39
C GLY A 44 2.45 -1.32 -3.24
N GLY A 45 2.69 -1.92 -4.41
CA GLY A 45 1.63 -2.34 -5.33
C GLY A 45 0.58 -3.29 -4.72
N GLY A 46 0.86 -3.85 -3.54
CA GLY A 46 -0.03 -4.70 -2.73
C GLY A 46 -0.43 -4.10 -1.38
N ALA A 47 -0.31 -2.79 -1.15
CA ALA A 47 -0.62 -2.17 0.15
C ALA A 47 -2.06 -2.43 0.63
N LEU A 48 -2.98 -2.71 -0.28
CA LEU A 48 -4.38 -3.05 0.01
C LEU A 48 -4.71 -4.54 -0.25
N GLY A 49 -3.70 -5.37 -0.46
CA GLY A 49 -3.81 -6.78 -0.85
C GLY A 49 -4.01 -7.00 -2.35
N ASP A 50 -3.76 -8.24 -2.79
CA ASP A 50 -3.76 -8.65 -4.20
C ASP A 50 -5.15 -8.73 -4.86
N GLY A 51 -6.22 -8.63 -4.06
CA GLY A 51 -7.60 -8.61 -4.55
C GLY A 51 -8.05 -7.27 -5.12
N SER A 52 -7.15 -6.28 -5.18
CA SER A 52 -7.39 -4.95 -5.74
C SER A 52 -6.14 -4.43 -6.49
N ILE A 53 -6.34 -3.47 -7.39
CA ILE A 53 -5.25 -2.78 -8.09
C ILE A 53 -5.22 -1.34 -7.60
N THR A 54 -4.09 -0.92 -7.04
CA THR A 54 -3.90 0.45 -6.54
C THR A 54 -2.85 1.17 -7.37
N VAL A 55 -3.22 2.31 -7.95
CA VAL A 55 -2.33 3.15 -8.75
C VAL A 55 -2.18 4.52 -8.09
N PRO A 56 -0.98 4.91 -7.62
CA PRO A 56 -0.77 6.27 -7.14
C PRO A 56 -0.89 7.26 -8.31
N VAL A 57 -1.78 8.24 -8.17
CA VAL A 57 -2.05 9.27 -9.18
C VAL A 57 -1.14 10.48 -8.96
N ALA A 58 -1.03 10.95 -7.72
CA ALA A 58 -0.15 12.03 -7.31
C ALA A 58 0.16 11.92 -5.82
N GLN A 59 1.35 12.36 -5.42
CA GLN A 59 1.73 12.42 -4.01
C GLN A 59 2.73 13.52 -3.71
N GLY A 60 2.82 13.92 -2.44
CA GLY A 60 3.76 14.92 -1.98
C GLY A 60 3.53 15.30 -0.52
N LEU A 61 4.59 15.77 0.15
CA LEU A 61 4.48 16.29 1.50
C LEU A 61 3.68 17.59 1.49
N LEU A 62 2.74 17.71 2.42
CA LEU A 62 2.00 18.95 2.66
C LEU A 62 2.48 19.60 3.95
N ASP A 63 2.60 20.92 3.93
CA ASP A 63 2.68 21.72 5.15
C ASP A 63 1.25 21.91 5.70
N ALA A 64 0.74 20.87 6.37
CA ALA A 64 -0.54 20.93 7.05
C ALA A 64 -0.35 21.59 8.42
N GLN A 65 -1.01 22.74 8.65
CA GLN A 65 -0.91 23.43 9.93
C GLN A 65 -1.47 22.56 11.07
N PRO A 66 -0.66 22.18 12.07
CA PRO A 66 -1.12 21.32 13.16
C PRO A 66 -2.35 21.92 13.88
N GLY A 67 -3.39 21.13 14.05
CA GLY A 67 -4.64 21.53 14.71
C GLY A 67 -5.63 22.31 13.84
N ALA A 68 -5.36 22.51 12.55
CA ALA A 68 -6.35 23.06 11.63
C ALA A 68 -7.48 22.05 11.38
N THR A 69 -8.73 22.47 11.54
CA THR A 69 -9.90 21.69 11.11
C THR A 69 -10.10 21.90 9.61
N VAL A 70 -9.77 20.89 8.82
CA VAL A 70 -9.87 20.91 7.34
C VAL A 70 -10.69 19.73 6.81
N ALA A 71 -11.21 19.88 5.61
CA ALA A 71 -11.87 18.85 4.83
C ALA A 71 -11.32 18.86 3.41
N TRP A 72 -11.30 17.69 2.75
CA TRP A 72 -11.13 17.65 1.30
C TRP A 72 -12.38 18.22 0.64
N THR A 73 -12.21 19.22 -0.22
CA THR A 73 -13.30 19.84 -0.98
C THR A 73 -12.92 19.84 -2.45
N ALA A 74 -13.78 19.28 -3.31
CA ALA A 74 -13.57 19.26 -4.75
C ALA A 74 -14.57 20.16 -5.47
N PHE A 75 -14.06 21.02 -6.34
CA PHE A 75 -14.86 21.77 -7.30
C PHE A 75 -14.65 21.25 -8.71
N THR A 76 -15.73 21.09 -9.47
CA THR A 76 -15.68 20.80 -10.90
C THR A 76 -15.46 22.09 -11.67
N ILE A 77 -14.36 22.13 -12.41
CA ILE A 77 -14.04 23.17 -13.40
C ILE A 77 -14.30 22.57 -14.78
N GLU A 78 -15.23 23.18 -15.52
CA GLU A 78 -15.50 22.85 -16.92
C GLU A 78 -14.76 23.83 -17.83
N LEU A 79 -13.97 23.29 -18.76
CA LEU A 79 -13.16 24.06 -19.69
C LEU A 79 -13.55 23.71 -21.12
N GLY A 80 -13.84 24.73 -21.93
CA GLY A 80 -13.86 24.59 -23.39
C GLY A 80 -12.46 24.41 -23.97
N GLU A 81 -12.37 23.96 -25.21
CA GLU A 81 -11.06 23.78 -25.87
C GLU A 81 -10.25 25.09 -25.87
N GLY A 82 -9.06 25.04 -25.29
CA GLY A 82 -8.16 26.17 -25.20
C GLY A 82 -8.50 27.19 -24.10
N ASP A 83 -9.57 26.98 -23.34
CA ASP A 83 -9.85 27.76 -22.13
C ASP A 83 -8.73 27.51 -21.11
N THR A 84 -8.39 28.60 -20.40
CA THR A 84 -7.33 28.61 -19.40
C THR A 84 -7.85 29.16 -18.07
N VAL A 85 -7.47 28.52 -16.97
CA VAL A 85 -7.65 29.00 -15.60
C VAL A 85 -6.27 29.20 -14.97
N GLU A 86 -6.03 30.36 -14.39
CA GLU A 86 -4.80 30.70 -13.67
C GLU A 86 -5.15 31.02 -12.22
N GLY A 87 -4.40 30.46 -11.27
CA GLY A 87 -4.75 30.59 -9.86
C GLY A 87 -3.60 30.34 -8.90
N THR A 88 -3.88 30.67 -7.64
CA THR A 88 -3.11 30.29 -6.45
C THR A 88 -4.13 29.90 -5.39
N GLY A 89 -3.93 28.80 -4.68
CA GLY A 89 -4.89 28.33 -3.68
C GLY A 89 -4.25 27.54 -2.55
N GLU A 90 -5.10 26.86 -1.78
CA GLU A 90 -4.68 25.92 -0.75
C GLU A 90 -3.98 24.69 -1.36
N ALA A 91 -3.34 23.90 -0.50
CA ALA A 91 -2.73 22.65 -0.93
C ALA A 91 -3.79 21.64 -1.37
N GLY A 92 -3.49 20.87 -2.42
CA GLY A 92 -4.33 19.78 -2.86
C GLY A 92 -3.96 19.27 -4.25
N PHE A 93 -4.95 18.79 -4.99
CA PHE A 93 -4.76 18.11 -6.25
C PHE A 93 -5.57 18.76 -7.38
N LEU A 94 -5.02 18.70 -8.58
CA LEU A 94 -5.77 18.87 -9.82
C LEU A 94 -5.88 17.49 -10.46
N TYR A 95 -7.11 17.06 -10.76
CA TYR A 95 -7.41 15.71 -11.28
C TYR A 95 -8.30 15.80 -12.52
N VAL A 96 -7.86 15.22 -13.64
CA VAL A 96 -8.63 15.24 -14.89
C VAL A 96 -9.66 14.12 -14.86
N VAL A 97 -10.94 14.50 -14.86
CA VAL A 97 -12.06 13.56 -14.89
C VAL A 97 -12.37 13.15 -16.32
N ALA A 98 -12.33 14.09 -17.26
CA ALA A 98 -12.60 13.87 -18.67
C ALA A 98 -11.86 14.87 -19.56
N GLY A 99 -11.57 14.45 -20.80
CA GLY A 99 -10.77 15.26 -21.73
C GLY A 99 -9.29 15.25 -21.35
N ARG A 100 -8.55 16.24 -21.82
CA ARG A 100 -7.11 16.39 -21.54
C ARG A 100 -6.83 17.83 -21.13
N ALA A 101 -5.93 18.01 -20.17
CA ALA A 101 -5.49 19.33 -19.75
C ALA A 101 -3.99 19.40 -19.56
N ASP A 102 -3.39 20.51 -20.00
CA ASP A 102 -2.02 20.87 -19.64
C ASP A 102 -2.05 21.64 -18.32
N VAL A 103 -1.19 21.25 -17.40
CA VAL A 103 -1.04 21.89 -16.09
C VAL A 103 0.39 22.38 -15.93
N GLU A 104 0.55 23.66 -15.65
CA GLU A 104 1.81 24.27 -15.21
C GLU A 104 1.67 24.63 -13.73
N TRP A 105 2.66 24.32 -12.89
CA TRP A 105 2.64 24.73 -11.48
C TRP A 105 4.07 24.92 -10.95
N GLY A 106 4.35 26.10 -10.40
CA GLY A 106 5.70 26.48 -10.03
C GLY A 106 6.66 26.43 -11.24
N GLU A 107 7.62 25.50 -11.22
CA GLU A 107 8.57 25.26 -12.32
C GLU A 107 8.29 23.95 -13.09
N GLN A 108 7.16 23.30 -12.80
CA GLN A 108 6.77 22.02 -13.38
C GLN A 108 5.65 22.20 -14.41
N GLU A 109 5.60 21.29 -15.39
CA GLU A 109 4.56 21.23 -16.42
C GLU A 109 4.27 19.77 -16.75
N ARG A 110 2.99 19.43 -16.95
CA ARG A 110 2.55 18.10 -17.40
C ARG A 110 1.25 18.18 -18.20
N SER A 111 1.16 17.42 -19.28
CA SER A 111 -0.11 17.09 -19.93
C SER A 111 -0.75 15.90 -19.22
N LEU A 112 -2.00 16.06 -18.81
CA LEU A 112 -2.77 15.06 -18.05
C LEU A 112 -3.92 14.50 -18.90
N ASP A 113 -3.93 13.18 -19.02
CA ASP A 113 -5.05 12.41 -19.56
C ASP A 113 -6.11 12.12 -18.47
N PRO A 114 -7.31 11.61 -18.82
CA PRO A 114 -8.30 11.22 -17.83
C PRO A 114 -7.72 10.28 -16.78
N GLU A 115 -8.14 10.47 -15.53
CA GLU A 115 -7.68 9.75 -14.34
C GLU A 115 -6.24 10.07 -13.89
N GLU A 116 -5.57 11.02 -14.55
CA GLU A 116 -4.30 11.56 -14.08
C GLU A 116 -4.49 12.84 -13.26
N GLY A 117 -3.49 13.14 -12.43
CA GLY A 117 -3.51 14.32 -11.58
C GLY A 117 -2.12 14.75 -11.14
N VAL A 118 -2.08 15.92 -10.49
CA VAL A 118 -0.88 16.51 -9.89
C VAL A 118 -1.20 17.10 -8.53
N LEU A 119 -0.20 17.16 -7.65
CA LEU A 119 -0.29 17.86 -6.38
C LEU A 119 0.22 19.29 -6.55
N VAL A 120 -0.57 20.26 -6.08
CA VAL A 120 -0.21 21.68 -6.05
C VAL A 120 -0.19 22.14 -4.60
N ASN A 121 0.99 22.57 -4.13
CA ASN A 121 1.16 23.08 -2.77
C ASN A 121 0.52 24.46 -2.57
N ALA A 122 0.20 24.77 -1.31
CA ALA A 122 -0.43 26.03 -0.95
C ALA A 122 0.40 27.24 -1.44
N GLY A 123 -0.26 28.21 -2.06
CA GLY A 123 0.35 29.44 -2.58
C GLY A 123 1.21 29.27 -3.83
N VAL A 124 1.40 28.05 -4.35
CA VAL A 124 2.08 27.81 -5.63
C VAL A 124 1.15 28.24 -6.77
N PRO A 125 1.56 29.16 -7.65
CA PRO A 125 0.79 29.51 -8.83
C PRO A 125 0.68 28.33 -9.78
N PHE A 126 -0.49 28.17 -10.38
CA PHE A 126 -0.74 27.17 -11.41
C PHE A 126 -1.55 27.74 -12.57
N THR A 127 -1.39 27.10 -13.72
CA THR A 127 -2.18 27.32 -14.94
C THR A 127 -2.76 25.98 -15.36
N LEU A 128 -4.05 25.94 -15.64
CA LEU A 128 -4.77 24.80 -16.18
C LEU A 128 -5.33 25.18 -17.55
N ARG A 129 -5.05 24.39 -18.58
CA ARG A 129 -5.53 24.64 -19.94
C ARG A 129 -6.07 23.38 -20.59
N ALA A 130 -7.31 23.42 -21.09
CA ALA A 130 -7.86 22.29 -21.83
C ALA A 130 -7.21 22.15 -23.21
N THR A 131 -6.80 20.92 -23.56
CA THR A 131 -6.16 20.61 -24.83
C THR A 131 -6.80 19.42 -25.53
N GLY A 132 -6.84 19.45 -26.87
CA GLY A 132 -7.46 18.38 -27.67
C GLY A 132 -8.99 18.28 -27.55
N GLY A 133 -9.65 19.28 -26.96
CA GLY A 133 -11.09 19.34 -26.76
C GLY A 133 -11.47 20.03 -25.45
N SER A 134 -12.73 19.91 -25.04
CA SER A 134 -13.15 20.30 -23.70
C SER A 134 -12.57 19.37 -22.64
N ALA A 135 -12.35 19.88 -21.43
CA ALA A 135 -11.89 19.11 -20.29
C ALA A 135 -12.73 19.40 -19.04
N THR A 136 -12.90 18.38 -18.21
CA THR A 136 -13.52 18.47 -16.90
C THR A 136 -12.49 18.10 -15.85
N VAL A 137 -12.22 19.02 -14.92
CA VAL A 137 -11.17 18.87 -13.92
C VAL A 137 -11.75 19.06 -12.53
N TRP A 138 -11.39 18.16 -11.62
CA TRP A 138 -11.62 18.37 -10.19
C TRP A 138 -10.44 19.13 -9.59
N ASP A 139 -10.76 20.29 -9.04
CA ASP A 139 -9.88 21.08 -8.19
C ASP A 139 -10.14 20.70 -6.73
N ILE A 140 -9.29 19.82 -6.19
CA ILE A 140 -9.44 19.20 -4.89
C ILE A 140 -8.51 19.90 -3.91
N ARG A 141 -9.04 20.49 -2.83
CA ARG A 141 -8.27 21.31 -1.88
C ARG A 141 -8.55 20.95 -0.43
N LEU A 142 -7.53 21.07 0.42
CA LEU A 142 -7.71 21.10 1.87
C LEU A 142 -8.22 22.49 2.28
N ARG A 143 -9.50 22.57 2.65
CA ARG A 143 -10.16 23.83 2.99
C ARG A 143 -10.85 23.74 4.36
N PRO A 144 -11.06 24.87 5.05
CA PRO A 144 -11.93 24.90 6.22
C PRO A 144 -13.33 24.37 5.87
N PRO A 145 -13.95 23.48 6.67
CA PRO A 145 -15.25 22.88 6.33
C PRO A 145 -16.38 23.89 6.12
N ALA A 146 -16.28 25.07 6.74
CA ALA A 146 -17.26 26.15 6.61
C ALA A 146 -17.13 26.94 5.29
N ASP A 147 -16.06 26.73 4.52
CA ASP A 147 -15.82 27.44 3.27
C ASP A 147 -16.45 26.70 2.08
N GLU A 148 -17.62 27.18 1.67
CA GLU A 148 -18.43 26.67 0.56
C GLU A 148 -18.24 27.43 -0.76
N ALA A 149 -17.45 28.50 -0.76
CA ALA A 149 -17.30 29.32 -1.94
C ALA A 149 -16.44 28.62 -3.00
N ALA A 150 -16.87 28.72 -4.26
CA ALA A 150 -16.00 28.43 -5.39
C ALA A 150 -14.71 29.28 -5.28
N PRO A 151 -13.55 28.75 -5.68
CA PRO A 151 -12.30 29.50 -5.59
C PRO A 151 -12.34 30.74 -6.47
N ASP A 152 -11.68 31.82 -6.04
CA ASP A 152 -11.69 33.12 -6.73
C ASP A 152 -11.21 33.04 -8.19
N TYR A 153 -10.30 32.11 -8.48
CA TYR A 153 -9.77 31.87 -9.83
C TYR A 153 -10.73 31.09 -10.75
N ALA A 154 -11.75 30.43 -10.20
CA ALA A 154 -12.77 29.70 -10.96
C ALA A 154 -14.18 29.94 -10.38
N PRO A 155 -14.72 31.16 -10.46
CA PRO A 155 -15.99 31.52 -9.83
C PRO A 155 -17.22 30.81 -10.43
N ALA A 156 -17.07 30.20 -11.60
CA ALA A 156 -18.11 29.38 -12.25
C ALA A 156 -18.05 27.89 -11.87
N ALA A 157 -17.04 27.47 -11.10
CA ALA A 157 -16.89 26.10 -10.68
C ALA A 157 -18.03 25.67 -9.75
N THR A 158 -18.41 24.40 -9.83
CA THR A 158 -19.50 23.84 -9.01
C THR A 158 -18.94 22.85 -7.99
N LEU A 159 -19.52 22.80 -6.79
CA LEU A 159 -19.09 21.85 -5.77
C LEU A 159 -19.39 20.42 -6.26
N ALA A 160 -18.36 19.58 -6.37
CA ALA A 160 -18.49 18.18 -6.74
C ALA A 160 -18.81 17.34 -5.50
N TRP A 161 -17.96 17.46 -4.48
CA TRP A 161 -18.08 16.74 -3.23
C TRP A 161 -17.24 17.40 -2.12
N ARG A 162 -17.51 17.01 -0.88
CA ARG A 162 -16.75 17.41 0.29
C ARG A 162 -16.71 16.25 1.28
N SER A 163 -15.56 16.04 1.91
CA SER A 163 -15.39 15.09 3.00
C SER A 163 -15.98 15.61 4.32
N ASP A 164 -16.24 14.71 5.27
CA ASP A 164 -16.35 15.15 6.66
C ASP A 164 -15.02 15.77 7.13
N PRO A 165 -15.03 16.61 8.20
CA PRO A 165 -13.79 17.14 8.76
C PRO A 165 -12.80 16.03 9.10
N LEU A 166 -11.57 16.18 8.59
CA LEU A 166 -10.51 15.21 8.80
C LEU A 166 -10.02 15.28 10.27
N GLN A 167 -9.74 14.12 10.83
CA GLN A 167 -9.34 13.95 12.23
C GLN A 167 -7.88 13.49 12.30
N ASP A 168 -7.20 13.92 13.37
CA ASP A 168 -5.87 13.43 13.75
C ASP A 168 -4.85 13.43 12.59
N ILE A 169 -4.82 14.53 11.83
CA ILE A 169 -3.89 14.73 10.71
C ILE A 169 -2.45 14.79 11.25
N PRO A 170 -1.51 14.01 10.70
CA PRO A 170 -0.10 14.07 11.07
C PRO A 170 0.50 15.48 10.86
N PRO A 171 1.52 15.91 11.62
CA PRO A 171 2.11 17.26 11.51
C PRO A 171 2.78 17.58 10.18
N LEU A 172 3.28 16.57 9.44
CA LEU A 172 3.87 16.71 8.11
C LEU A 172 3.41 15.54 7.25
N PRO A 173 2.11 15.51 6.89
CA PRO A 173 1.55 14.34 6.25
C PRO A 173 2.06 14.22 4.81
N LEU A 174 2.31 12.99 4.39
CA LEU A 174 2.34 12.67 2.97
C LEU A 174 0.90 12.65 2.46
N ALA A 175 0.58 13.56 1.56
CA ALA A 175 -0.67 13.50 0.83
C ALA A 175 -0.52 12.54 -0.35
N VAL A 176 -1.44 11.60 -0.46
CA VAL A 176 -1.47 10.64 -1.57
C VAL A 176 -2.86 10.64 -2.16
N MET A 177 -2.93 10.76 -3.48
CA MET A 177 -4.13 10.48 -4.26
C MET A 177 -3.89 9.19 -5.04
N ALA A 178 -4.76 8.20 -4.85
CA ALA A 178 -4.65 6.90 -5.47
C ALA A 178 -5.96 6.52 -6.15
N LEU A 179 -5.87 5.90 -7.33
CA LEU A 179 -6.99 5.27 -7.99
C LEU A 179 -6.97 3.78 -7.62
N VAL A 180 -8.06 3.29 -7.05
CA VAL A 180 -8.19 1.90 -6.62
C VAL A 180 -9.28 1.23 -7.45
N THR A 181 -8.90 0.14 -8.12
CA THR A 181 -9.80 -0.70 -8.89
C THR A 181 -9.96 -2.04 -8.16
N VAL A 182 -11.19 -2.38 -7.80
CA VAL A 182 -11.55 -3.67 -7.25
C VAL A 182 -12.25 -4.48 -8.36
N PRO A 183 -11.60 -5.46 -8.97
CA PRO A 183 -12.21 -6.25 -10.05
C PRO A 183 -13.38 -7.10 -9.52
N PRO A 184 -14.24 -7.65 -10.39
CA PRO A 184 -15.29 -8.60 -10.00
C PRO A 184 -14.77 -9.74 -9.12
N GLY A 185 -15.41 -9.93 -7.96
CA GLY A 185 -15.00 -10.89 -6.93
C GLY A 185 -13.79 -10.47 -6.10
N GLY A 186 -13.16 -9.35 -6.43
CA GLY A 186 -12.02 -8.78 -5.71
C GLY A 186 -12.42 -8.11 -4.40
N GLN A 187 -11.41 -7.90 -3.56
CA GLN A 187 -11.52 -7.13 -2.32
C GLN A 187 -10.16 -6.59 -1.91
N THR A 188 -10.18 -5.50 -1.16
CA THR A 188 -9.01 -5.15 -0.34
C THR A 188 -8.94 -6.08 0.87
N ILE A 189 -7.78 -6.22 1.48
CA ILE A 189 -7.72 -6.74 2.86
C ILE A 189 -8.44 -5.78 3.82
N VAL A 190 -8.76 -6.26 5.02
CA VAL A 190 -9.11 -5.36 6.12
C VAL A 190 -7.82 -4.71 6.61
N HIS A 191 -7.76 -3.38 6.62
CA HIS A 191 -6.56 -2.64 6.99
C HIS A 191 -6.90 -1.33 7.71
N THR A 192 -5.88 -0.67 8.25
CA THR A 192 -5.93 0.67 8.85
C THR A 192 -4.85 1.55 8.22
N HIS A 193 -4.98 2.87 8.40
CA HIS A 193 -3.97 3.85 7.95
C HIS A 193 -3.47 4.71 9.11
N PRO A 194 -2.21 5.18 9.07
CA PRO A 194 -1.63 6.04 10.11
C PRO A 194 -2.06 7.51 9.99
N GLY A 195 -3.17 7.76 9.30
CA GLY A 195 -3.70 9.07 8.97
C GLY A 195 -5.08 8.95 8.30
N PRO A 196 -5.82 10.04 8.12
CA PRO A 196 -7.16 9.96 7.57
C PRO A 196 -7.15 9.59 6.08
N GLU A 197 -8.14 8.80 5.68
CA GLU A 197 -8.46 8.45 4.29
C GLU A 197 -9.82 9.07 3.93
N PHE A 198 -9.97 9.54 2.70
CA PHE A 198 -11.27 9.86 2.11
C PHE A 198 -11.40 9.16 0.77
N ILE A 199 -12.52 8.48 0.53
CA ILE A 199 -12.81 7.81 -0.73
C ILE A 199 -14.00 8.45 -1.45
N VAL A 200 -14.00 8.38 -2.78
CA VAL A 200 -15.17 8.64 -3.63
C VAL A 200 -15.22 7.63 -4.77
N VAL A 201 -16.36 6.95 -4.94
CA VAL A 201 -16.57 6.00 -6.04
C VAL A 201 -16.69 6.77 -7.36
N THR A 202 -15.85 6.43 -8.33
CA THR A 202 -15.77 7.10 -9.64
C THR A 202 -16.33 6.24 -10.78
N ALA A 203 -16.29 4.90 -10.65
CA ALA A 203 -16.93 3.98 -11.59
C ALA A 203 -17.46 2.72 -10.90
N GLY A 204 -18.46 2.08 -11.52
CA GLY A 204 -19.02 0.82 -11.03
C GLY A 204 -19.69 0.92 -9.64
N ARG A 205 -19.57 -0.18 -8.88
CA ARG A 205 -20.10 -0.34 -7.53
C ARG A 205 -19.14 -1.15 -6.66
N ILE A 206 -19.16 -0.88 -5.36
CA ILE A 206 -18.47 -1.67 -4.35
C ILE A 206 -19.37 -1.87 -3.13
N ASP A 207 -19.10 -2.91 -2.36
CA ASP A 207 -19.51 -2.98 -0.96
C ASP A 207 -18.40 -2.34 -0.12
N TYR A 208 -18.78 -1.45 0.77
CA TYR A 208 -17.88 -0.74 1.67
C TYR A 208 -18.15 -1.15 3.11
N GLN A 209 -17.09 -1.39 3.88
CA GLN A 209 -17.20 -1.61 5.31
C GLN A 209 -16.06 -0.89 6.04
N ASN A 210 -16.37 -0.26 7.16
CA ASN A 210 -15.40 0.13 8.16
C ASN A 210 -15.80 -0.39 9.55
N ALA A 211 -14.99 -0.11 10.58
CA ALA A 211 -15.25 -0.57 11.95
C ALA A 211 -16.62 -0.15 12.52
N HIS A 212 -17.24 0.91 11.97
CA HIS A 212 -18.45 1.52 12.50
C HIS A 212 -19.68 1.33 11.59
N LYS A 213 -19.48 0.98 10.31
CA LYS A 213 -20.58 0.87 9.35
C LYS A 213 -20.27 -0.08 8.20
N GLU A 214 -21.35 -0.56 7.61
CA GLU A 214 -21.35 -1.32 6.37
C GLU A 214 -22.37 -0.70 5.41
N ALA A 215 -21.97 -0.55 4.15
CA ALA A 215 -22.79 -0.02 3.07
C ALA A 215 -22.62 -0.90 1.83
N LEU A 216 -23.70 -1.56 1.42
CA LEU A 216 -23.69 -2.49 0.29
C LEU A 216 -24.09 -1.78 -1.01
N GLY A 217 -23.38 -2.07 -2.09
CA GLY A 217 -23.70 -1.63 -3.45
C GLY A 217 -23.60 -0.13 -3.66
N VAL A 218 -22.66 0.52 -2.97
CA VAL A 218 -22.39 1.94 -3.14
C VAL A 218 -21.82 2.19 -4.53
N GLY A 219 -22.39 3.17 -5.24
CA GLY A 219 -22.05 3.49 -6.63
C GLY A 219 -21.44 4.88 -6.77
N VAL A 220 -21.21 5.28 -8.03
CA VAL A 220 -20.59 6.56 -8.41
C VAL A 220 -21.13 7.75 -7.61
N GLY A 221 -20.21 8.54 -7.06
CA GLY A 221 -20.49 9.71 -6.23
C GLY A 221 -20.69 9.40 -4.75
N THR A 222 -20.78 8.13 -4.35
CA THR A 222 -20.73 7.78 -2.92
C THR A 222 -19.34 8.09 -2.39
N ALA A 223 -19.27 8.79 -1.27
CA ALA A 223 -18.02 9.22 -0.68
C ALA A 223 -17.99 8.92 0.82
N GLU A 224 -16.82 8.62 1.34
CA GLU A 224 -16.65 8.25 2.75
C GLU A 224 -15.35 8.78 3.35
N THR A 225 -15.44 9.35 4.55
CA THR A 225 -14.29 9.74 5.37
C THR A 225 -13.99 8.67 6.41
N ILE A 226 -12.72 8.32 6.54
CA ILE A 226 -12.20 7.26 7.40
C ILE A 226 -11.12 7.89 8.28
N GLY A 227 -11.30 7.78 9.60
CA GLY A 227 -10.31 8.29 10.56
C GLY A 227 -9.07 7.40 10.62
N PRO A 228 -7.95 7.92 11.16
CA PRO A 228 -6.75 7.11 11.41
C PRO A 228 -7.07 5.89 12.27
N GLY A 229 -6.43 4.76 11.99
CA GLY A 229 -6.60 3.53 12.76
C GLY A 229 -7.97 2.83 12.60
N VAL A 230 -8.90 3.40 11.83
CA VAL A 230 -10.22 2.79 11.59
C VAL A 230 -10.07 1.65 10.58
N GLN A 231 -10.48 0.44 10.98
CA GLN A 231 -10.44 -0.72 10.08
C GLN A 231 -11.37 -0.48 8.90
N VAL A 232 -10.92 -0.80 7.69
CA VAL A 232 -11.69 -0.61 6.46
C VAL A 232 -11.43 -1.74 5.46
N GLN A 233 -12.46 -2.07 4.68
CA GLN A 233 -12.42 -3.01 3.57
C GLN A 233 -13.37 -2.56 2.47
N LYS A 234 -12.96 -2.78 1.22
CA LYS A 234 -13.78 -2.56 0.03
C LYS A 234 -13.85 -3.88 -0.74
N ARG A 235 -15.06 -4.33 -1.10
CA ARG A 235 -15.32 -5.61 -1.78
C ARG A 235 -16.12 -5.37 -3.05
N ASN A 236 -15.95 -6.20 -4.07
CA ASN A 236 -16.73 -6.10 -5.29
C ASN A 236 -17.43 -7.43 -5.61
N PRO A 237 -18.65 -7.67 -5.11
CA PRO A 237 -19.45 -8.83 -5.49
C PRO A 237 -20.15 -8.68 -6.86
N TYR A 238 -19.87 -7.60 -7.61
CA TYR A 238 -20.57 -7.25 -8.85
C TYR A 238 -19.78 -7.65 -10.10
N ASP A 239 -20.45 -7.58 -11.26
CA ASP A 239 -19.93 -8.08 -12.55
C ASP A 239 -19.03 -7.08 -13.30
N GLU A 240 -18.91 -5.84 -12.81
CA GLU A 240 -18.09 -4.77 -13.39
C GLU A 240 -17.06 -4.30 -12.37
N ASP A 241 -15.94 -3.76 -12.82
CA ASP A 241 -14.92 -3.15 -11.96
C ASP A 241 -15.55 -2.04 -11.09
N GLY A 242 -15.28 -2.08 -9.79
CA GLY A 242 -15.55 -0.99 -8.88
C GLY A 242 -14.31 -0.11 -8.76
N VAL A 243 -14.43 1.18 -9.10
CA VAL A 243 -13.30 2.11 -9.06
C VAL A 243 -13.62 3.25 -8.11
N PHE A 244 -12.68 3.57 -7.23
CA PHE A 244 -12.76 4.71 -6.35
C PHE A 244 -11.43 5.47 -6.29
N LEU A 245 -11.53 6.78 -6.16
CA LEU A 245 -10.41 7.64 -5.83
C LEU A 245 -10.27 7.64 -4.30
N SER A 246 -9.06 7.46 -3.80
CA SER A 246 -8.73 7.55 -2.39
C SER A 246 -7.70 8.66 -2.14
N LEU A 247 -7.95 9.47 -1.12
CA LEU A 247 -7.15 10.62 -0.71
C LEU A 247 -6.70 10.45 0.73
N PHE A 248 -5.39 10.36 0.91
CA PHE A 248 -4.75 10.08 2.20
C PHE A 248 -3.97 11.28 2.70
N LEU A 249 -3.87 11.40 4.02
CA LEU A 249 -2.87 12.23 4.71
C LEU A 249 -2.16 11.37 5.76
N VAL A 250 -1.07 10.71 5.39
CA VAL A 250 -0.44 9.64 6.22
C VAL A 250 0.86 10.09 6.88
N ASP A 251 1.15 9.51 8.04
CA ASP A 251 2.44 9.64 8.71
C ASP A 251 3.48 8.77 7.99
N THR A 252 4.54 9.41 7.50
CA THR A 252 5.63 8.72 6.78
C THR A 252 6.51 7.86 7.68
N GLY A 253 6.38 7.98 9.00
CA GLY A 253 7.10 7.16 9.97
C GLY A 253 6.41 5.83 10.30
N GLN A 254 5.26 5.54 9.67
CA GLN A 254 4.43 4.36 9.91
C GLN A 254 4.14 3.64 8.58
N PRO A 255 3.80 2.34 8.60
CA PRO A 255 3.35 1.64 7.39
C PRO A 255 2.17 2.36 6.73
N PHE A 256 2.17 2.43 5.39
CA PHE A 256 1.11 3.13 4.64
C PHE A 256 -0.28 2.56 4.96
N ALA A 257 -0.37 1.24 5.04
CA ALA A 257 -1.52 0.50 5.48
C ALA A 257 -1.06 -0.67 6.34
N SER A 258 -1.74 -0.93 7.44
CA SER A 258 -1.47 -2.07 8.33
C SER A 258 -2.65 -3.02 8.32
N ALA A 259 -2.38 -4.32 8.23
CA ALA A 259 -3.42 -5.36 8.29
C ALA A 259 -4.27 -5.24 9.57
N ALA A 260 -5.56 -5.59 9.47
CA ALA A 260 -6.50 -5.49 10.59
C ALA A 260 -7.68 -6.48 10.47
N ARG A 261 -8.67 -6.38 11.39
CA ARG A 261 -9.88 -7.20 11.40
C ARG A 261 -11.11 -6.42 11.86
N PHE A 262 -12.30 -6.77 11.37
CA PHE A 262 -13.56 -6.26 11.92
C PHE A 262 -13.95 -7.05 13.18
N GLY A 263 -14.43 -6.36 14.23
CA GLY A 263 -15.03 -7.01 15.40
C GLY A 263 -14.20 -7.06 16.69
N GLY A 264 -13.15 -6.23 16.82
CA GLY A 264 -12.65 -5.83 18.14
C GLY A 264 -13.60 -4.79 18.74
N ALA A 265 -14.02 -4.94 20.00
CA ALA A 265 -14.96 -4.02 20.64
C ALA A 265 -14.44 -2.56 20.61
N ASP A 266 -15.37 -1.63 20.41
CA ASP A 266 -15.20 -0.18 20.38
C ASP A 266 -14.11 0.36 21.33
N GLY A 267 -13.12 1.07 20.79
CA GLY A 267 -12.37 2.12 21.50
C GLY A 267 -11.53 1.71 22.73
N ALA A 268 -11.39 0.43 23.01
CA ALA A 268 -10.32 -0.10 23.85
C ALA A 268 -9.25 -0.68 22.93
N ASN A 269 -7.98 -0.50 23.28
CA ASN A 269 -6.79 -1.00 22.59
C ASN A 269 -7.10 -2.25 21.75
N PRO A 270 -6.90 -2.27 20.41
CA PRO A 270 -7.00 -3.52 19.66
C PRO A 270 -6.15 -4.55 20.41
N GLU A 271 -6.66 -5.76 20.66
CA GLU A 271 -5.85 -6.84 21.24
C GLU A 271 -4.49 -6.79 20.52
N ALA A 272 -3.45 -6.35 21.21
CA ALA A 272 -2.22 -6.00 20.53
C ALA A 272 -1.68 -7.27 19.88
N ASN A 273 -1.38 -7.25 18.57
CA ASN A 273 -0.71 -8.38 17.93
C ASN A 273 0.64 -8.57 18.64
N LEU A 274 0.72 -9.56 19.52
CA LEU A 274 1.87 -9.82 20.36
C LEU A 274 3.08 -10.27 19.56
N ALA A 275 2.88 -10.73 18.32
CA ALA A 275 3.95 -11.11 17.41
C ALA A 275 4.53 -9.92 16.64
N SER A 276 3.89 -8.74 16.65
CA SER A 276 4.37 -7.56 15.92
C SER A 276 5.66 -7.00 16.50
N LEU A 277 6.57 -6.57 15.62
CA LEU A 277 7.81 -5.87 15.98
C LEU A 277 7.54 -4.63 16.85
N ASP A 278 6.48 -3.87 16.54
CA ASP A 278 6.09 -2.66 17.28
C ASP A 278 5.64 -2.97 18.71
N ASN A 279 5.18 -4.20 18.97
CA ASN A 279 4.81 -4.69 20.29
C ASN A 279 5.98 -5.39 21.01
N GLY A 280 7.20 -5.27 20.48
CA GLY A 280 8.44 -5.75 21.11
C GLY A 280 8.74 -7.22 20.88
N ALA A 281 8.02 -7.88 19.97
CA ALA A 281 8.35 -9.20 19.50
C ALA A 281 9.58 -9.18 18.59
N ARG A 282 10.12 -10.37 18.30
CA ARG A 282 11.18 -10.55 17.31
C ARG A 282 11.15 -11.94 16.72
N VAL A 283 11.56 -12.06 15.46
CA VAL A 283 11.96 -13.37 14.93
C VAL A 283 13.31 -13.73 15.51
N VAL A 284 13.41 -14.92 16.09
CA VAL A 284 14.68 -15.40 16.68
C VAL A 284 15.40 -16.40 15.78
N ALA A 285 14.66 -17.08 14.91
CA ALA A 285 15.22 -17.95 13.89
C ALA A 285 14.20 -18.30 12.80
N VAL A 286 14.72 -18.66 11.63
CA VAL A 286 13.97 -19.27 10.51
C VAL A 286 14.72 -20.51 10.04
N SER A 287 14.04 -21.42 9.36
CA SER A 287 14.66 -22.56 8.68
C SER A 287 15.69 -22.10 7.64
N SER A 288 15.29 -21.13 6.82
CA SER A 288 16.11 -20.39 5.88
C SER A 288 15.38 -19.13 5.42
N ALA A 289 16.08 -18.28 4.67
CA ALA A 289 15.50 -17.14 3.96
C ALA A 289 16.02 -17.10 2.53
N PHE A 290 15.15 -16.78 1.58
CA PHE A 290 15.47 -16.76 0.15
C PHE A 290 16.67 -15.86 -0.14
N GLY A 291 17.63 -16.37 -0.91
CA GLY A 291 18.87 -15.64 -1.22
C GLY A 291 19.82 -15.48 -0.03
N GLY A 292 19.57 -16.14 1.11
CA GLY A 292 20.36 -16.03 2.31
C GLY A 292 20.18 -14.70 3.05
N ALA A 293 19.03 -14.06 2.91
CA ALA A 293 18.70 -12.79 3.56
C ALA A 293 18.83 -12.88 5.09
N ALA A 294 19.30 -11.79 5.70
CA ALA A 294 19.21 -11.61 7.14
C ALA A 294 17.74 -11.49 7.60
N LEU A 295 17.49 -11.56 8.92
CA LEU A 295 16.13 -11.52 9.45
C LEU A 295 15.40 -10.20 9.12
N ASP A 296 16.13 -9.08 9.12
CA ASP A 296 15.67 -7.71 8.89
C ASP A 296 15.82 -7.25 7.42
N GLU A 297 16.23 -8.14 6.53
CA GLU A 297 16.36 -7.87 5.10
C GLU A 297 15.12 -8.35 4.32
N PRO A 298 14.92 -7.90 3.07
CA PRO A 298 13.84 -8.40 2.23
C PRO A 298 13.85 -9.93 2.13
N TRP A 299 12.67 -10.56 2.27
CA TRP A 299 12.48 -12.03 2.37
C TRP A 299 12.93 -12.66 3.69
N GLY A 300 13.48 -11.86 4.61
CA GLY A 300 13.82 -12.23 5.98
C GLY A 300 12.59 -12.52 6.83
N GLY A 301 12.83 -13.06 8.03
CA GLY A 301 11.75 -13.44 8.95
C GLY A 301 10.94 -12.25 9.46
N ASP A 302 11.57 -11.10 9.68
CA ASP A 302 10.90 -9.91 10.24
C ASP A 302 9.80 -9.41 9.31
N SER A 303 9.91 -9.67 8.01
CA SER A 303 8.87 -9.39 7.01
C SER A 303 7.58 -10.21 7.18
N ALA A 304 7.50 -11.14 8.13
CA ALA A 304 6.26 -11.83 8.46
C ALA A 304 5.58 -11.27 9.72
N ILE A 305 6.16 -10.26 10.37
CA ILE A 305 5.64 -9.67 11.62
C ILE A 305 5.83 -8.14 11.69
N ASP A 306 6.11 -7.50 10.54
CA ASP A 306 6.31 -6.06 10.43
C ASP A 306 4.98 -5.30 10.19
N GLY A 307 3.87 -6.02 9.97
CA GLY A 307 2.56 -5.46 9.72
C GLY A 307 2.40 -4.83 8.33
N ASP A 308 3.39 -5.00 7.44
CA ASP A 308 3.34 -4.53 6.05
C ASP A 308 3.01 -5.70 5.11
N PRO A 309 1.77 -5.78 4.59
CA PRO A 309 1.38 -6.87 3.69
C PRO A 309 2.11 -6.84 2.33
N ALA A 310 2.90 -5.80 2.04
CA ALA A 310 3.76 -5.73 0.86
C ALA A 310 5.13 -6.41 1.05
N THR A 311 5.49 -6.76 2.28
CA THR A 311 6.67 -7.58 2.59
C THR A 311 6.21 -9.00 2.94
N GLN A 312 7.15 -9.94 2.96
CA GLN A 312 6.87 -11.33 3.30
C GLN A 312 8.16 -12.10 3.58
N TRP A 313 8.11 -13.06 4.51
CA TRP A 313 9.15 -14.07 4.64
C TRP A 313 9.03 -15.11 3.51
N SER A 314 10.17 -15.54 2.98
CA SER A 314 10.25 -16.70 2.08
C SER A 314 11.42 -17.59 2.47
N SER A 315 11.18 -18.87 2.66
CA SER A 315 12.21 -19.89 2.74
C SER A 315 12.95 -20.08 1.40
N ASP A 316 14.11 -20.70 1.47
CA ASP A 316 14.98 -21.03 0.32
C ASP A 316 14.87 -22.51 -0.05
N GLY A 317 13.67 -22.91 -0.49
CA GLY A 317 13.44 -24.26 -1.01
C GLY A 317 13.03 -25.30 0.02
N ASP A 318 12.74 -24.88 1.26
CA ASP A 318 12.52 -25.79 2.39
C ASP A 318 11.22 -26.61 2.28
N GLY A 319 10.22 -26.15 1.53
CA GLY A 319 8.93 -26.84 1.39
C GLY A 319 8.30 -27.15 2.74
N ASP A 320 7.95 -28.41 2.97
CA ASP A 320 7.33 -28.88 4.22
C ASP A 320 8.29 -28.82 5.43
N ASP A 321 9.59 -28.62 5.23
CA ASP A 321 10.57 -28.44 6.31
C ASP A 321 10.72 -26.96 6.75
N ALA A 322 9.95 -26.04 6.15
CA ALA A 322 10.03 -24.61 6.46
C ALA A 322 9.49 -24.29 7.86
N TRP A 323 10.17 -23.41 8.59
CA TRP A 323 9.68 -22.93 9.89
C TRP A 323 10.18 -21.53 10.24
N ILE A 324 9.43 -20.83 11.08
CA ILE A 324 9.77 -19.51 11.65
C ILE A 324 9.49 -19.51 13.15
N GLU A 325 10.43 -19.03 13.95
CA GLU A 325 10.32 -18.95 15.41
C GLU A 325 10.27 -17.49 15.87
N ILE A 326 9.16 -17.14 16.52
CA ILE A 326 8.87 -15.80 17.05
C ILE A 326 8.97 -15.84 18.57
N GLU A 327 9.66 -14.86 19.15
CA GLU A 327 9.70 -14.62 20.58
C GLU A 327 8.89 -13.35 20.91
N LEU A 328 7.83 -13.52 21.69
CA LEU A 328 7.00 -12.43 22.20
C LEU A 328 7.78 -11.61 23.24
N ALA A 329 7.38 -10.35 23.44
CA ALA A 329 8.00 -9.45 24.41
C ALA A 329 7.99 -10.02 25.85
N GLU A 330 6.92 -10.72 26.21
CA GLU A 330 6.75 -11.42 27.47
C GLU A 330 5.92 -12.70 27.30
N PRO A 331 6.00 -13.68 28.23
CA PRO A 331 5.14 -14.87 28.19
C PRO A 331 3.66 -14.48 28.21
N ALA A 332 2.88 -15.05 27.28
CA ALA A 332 1.47 -14.71 27.10
C ALA A 332 0.57 -15.94 27.10
N ALA A 333 -0.65 -15.79 27.62
CA ALA A 333 -1.73 -16.76 27.47
C ALA A 333 -2.36 -16.57 26.08
N VAL A 334 -1.84 -17.30 25.10
CA VAL A 334 -2.24 -17.21 23.70
C VAL A 334 -3.65 -17.79 23.53
N ALA A 335 -4.54 -16.97 23.01
CA ALA A 335 -5.94 -17.32 22.73
C ALA A 335 -6.22 -17.49 21.24
N ARG A 336 -5.39 -16.87 20.39
CA ARG A 336 -5.56 -16.92 18.94
C ARG A 336 -4.25 -16.73 18.22
N ILE A 337 -4.10 -17.42 17.10
CA ILE A 337 -3.02 -17.24 16.14
C ILE A 337 -3.62 -16.89 14.77
N GLY A 338 -2.96 -15.97 14.06
CA GLY A 338 -3.22 -15.62 12.67
C GLY A 338 -2.06 -16.07 11.80
N PHE A 339 -2.36 -16.59 10.61
CA PHE A 339 -1.36 -16.93 9.61
C PHE A 339 -1.87 -16.58 8.20
N TRP A 340 -1.10 -15.75 7.48
CA TRP A 340 -1.33 -15.44 6.08
C TRP A 340 -0.18 -16.01 5.25
N THR A 341 -0.48 -17.05 4.46
CA THR A 341 0.53 -17.66 3.58
C THR A 341 0.90 -16.75 2.41
N ARG A 342 2.17 -16.79 2.02
CA ARG A 342 2.68 -16.32 0.73
C ARG A 342 2.01 -17.06 -0.44
N THR A 343 1.99 -16.44 -1.62
CA THR A 343 1.73 -17.12 -2.91
C THR A 343 2.47 -16.46 -4.07
N MET A 344 2.72 -17.24 -5.12
CA MET A 344 3.06 -16.80 -6.48
C MET A 344 2.03 -17.35 -7.48
N GLY A 345 0.75 -17.37 -7.10
CA GLY A 345 -0.38 -17.85 -7.87
C GLY A 345 -0.75 -19.30 -7.60
N THR A 346 0.17 -20.26 -7.79
CA THR A 346 -0.07 -21.69 -7.49
C THR A 346 1.10 -22.37 -6.77
N SER A 347 2.04 -21.57 -6.28
CA SER A 347 3.27 -22.02 -5.64
C SER A 347 3.65 -21.04 -4.53
N ALA A 348 4.60 -21.44 -3.69
CA ALA A 348 5.04 -20.74 -2.49
C ALA A 348 4.03 -20.62 -1.35
N GLU A 349 3.06 -21.53 -1.32
CA GLU A 349 2.01 -21.55 -0.31
C GLU A 349 2.31 -22.58 0.77
N ILE A 350 2.17 -22.16 2.02
CA ILE A 350 1.87 -23.05 3.13
C ILE A 350 0.37 -23.32 3.08
N ARG A 351 -0.02 -24.59 3.09
CA ARG A 351 -1.43 -25.05 3.09
C ARG A 351 -1.87 -25.48 4.47
N SER A 352 -0.96 -25.99 5.28
CA SER A 352 -1.18 -26.20 6.71
C SER A 352 0.11 -26.06 7.50
N PHE A 353 -0.03 -25.71 8.77
CA PHE A 353 1.09 -25.52 9.69
C PHE A 353 0.74 -26.03 11.08
N GLN A 354 1.75 -26.19 11.94
CA GLN A 354 1.60 -26.46 13.36
C GLN A 354 2.42 -25.45 14.16
N VAL A 355 2.13 -25.31 15.46
CA VAL A 355 2.85 -24.41 16.36
C VAL A 355 3.48 -25.21 17.48
N VAL A 356 4.78 -25.01 17.72
CA VAL A 356 5.51 -25.59 18.84
C VAL A 356 5.82 -24.51 19.88
N GLY A 357 5.36 -24.71 21.12
CA GLY A 357 5.60 -23.82 22.25
C GLY A 357 6.94 -24.05 22.96
N ASP A 358 7.25 -23.21 23.95
CA ASP A 358 8.49 -23.29 24.76
C ASP A 358 8.67 -24.64 25.49
N ASP A 359 7.56 -25.28 25.85
CA ASP A 359 7.54 -26.59 26.51
C ASP A 359 7.69 -27.76 25.54
N GLY A 360 7.75 -27.48 24.24
CA GLY A 360 7.79 -28.47 23.17
C GLY A 360 6.43 -29.09 22.83
N GLU A 361 5.33 -28.60 23.41
CA GLU A 361 3.99 -29.01 23.01
C GLU A 361 3.68 -28.51 21.60
N THR A 362 3.03 -29.37 20.80
CA THR A 362 2.66 -29.08 19.42
C THR A 362 1.15 -28.89 19.32
N HIS A 363 0.74 -27.77 18.73
CA HIS A 363 -0.66 -27.41 18.48
C HIS A 363 -0.93 -27.40 16.97
N GLY A 364 -2.06 -27.98 16.54
CA GLY A 364 -2.42 -28.14 15.13
C GLY A 364 -2.48 -29.61 14.68
N PRO A 365 -2.35 -29.89 13.36
CA PRO A 365 -2.13 -28.93 12.29
C PRO A 365 -3.37 -28.04 12.03
N PHE A 366 -3.11 -26.82 11.59
CA PHE A 366 -4.09 -25.81 11.19
C PHE A 366 -4.10 -25.70 9.67
N ALA A 367 -5.25 -25.97 9.06
CA ALA A 367 -5.41 -25.89 7.60
C ALA A 367 -5.77 -24.45 7.18
N LEU A 368 -5.06 -23.93 6.19
CA LEU A 368 -5.27 -22.59 5.62
C LEU A 368 -6.30 -22.65 4.49
N ALA A 369 -7.17 -21.64 4.43
CA ALA A 369 -8.21 -21.55 3.41
C ALA A 369 -7.66 -21.17 2.02
N GLY A 370 -6.45 -20.61 1.98
CA GLY A 370 -5.76 -20.15 0.78
C GLY A 370 -4.95 -18.87 1.05
N PRO A 371 -4.30 -18.30 0.03
CA PRO A 371 -3.43 -17.14 0.18
C PRO A 371 -4.15 -15.78 0.10
N ALA A 372 -5.47 -15.77 -0.04
CA ALA A 372 -6.22 -14.53 -0.28
C ALA A 372 -6.24 -13.59 0.94
N ASP A 373 -6.30 -14.16 2.14
CA ASP A 373 -6.42 -13.40 3.39
C ASP A 373 -5.80 -14.18 4.57
N MET A 374 -5.62 -13.47 5.69
CA MET A 374 -5.25 -14.02 7.00
C MET A 374 -6.25 -15.10 7.47
N SER A 375 -5.74 -16.26 7.89
CA SER A 375 -6.52 -17.31 8.55
C SER A 375 -6.29 -17.29 10.06
N TYR A 376 -7.35 -17.38 10.86
CA TYR A 376 -7.28 -17.36 12.32
C TYR A 376 -7.71 -18.66 12.96
N PHE A 377 -7.03 -19.03 14.05
CA PHE A 377 -7.31 -20.22 14.82
C PHE A 377 -7.35 -19.89 16.31
N ASP A 378 -8.48 -20.21 16.95
CA ASP A 378 -8.58 -20.12 18.41
C ASP A 378 -7.76 -21.27 19.03
N VAL A 379 -6.95 -20.91 20.00
CA VAL A 379 -6.03 -21.82 20.71
C VAL A 379 -6.05 -21.49 22.20
N GLU A 380 -5.51 -22.37 23.03
CA GLU A 380 -5.41 -22.11 24.47
C GLU A 380 -4.13 -22.72 25.00
N PHE A 381 -3.07 -21.93 25.06
CA PHE A 381 -1.78 -22.31 25.66
C PHE A 381 -1.03 -21.09 26.15
N THR A 382 0.01 -21.29 26.98
CA THR A 382 0.86 -20.20 27.47
C THR A 382 2.27 -20.40 26.98
N THR A 383 2.84 -19.42 26.30
CA THR A 383 4.21 -19.48 25.80
C THR A 383 4.77 -18.08 25.58
N GLN A 384 6.09 -17.97 25.51
CA GLN A 384 6.79 -16.78 25.02
C GLN A 384 7.34 -17.01 23.62
N ARG A 385 7.77 -18.24 23.28
CA ARG A 385 8.21 -18.58 21.92
C ARG A 385 7.22 -19.47 21.21
N LEU A 386 7.04 -19.17 19.93
CA LEU A 386 6.16 -19.90 19.03
C LEU A 386 6.97 -20.24 17.79
N ARG A 387 7.19 -21.52 17.53
CA ARG A 387 7.70 -21.97 16.24
C ARG A 387 6.55 -22.43 15.37
N PHE A 388 6.31 -21.71 14.29
CA PHE A 388 5.36 -22.07 13.25
C PHE A 388 6.10 -22.96 12.25
N GLU A 389 5.72 -24.23 12.20
CA GLU A 389 6.31 -25.24 11.31
C GLU A 389 5.32 -25.57 10.19
N ALA A 390 5.77 -25.50 8.95
CA ALA A 390 4.99 -25.97 7.81
C ALA A 390 4.70 -27.47 7.97
N VAL A 391 3.51 -27.89 7.53
CA VAL A 391 3.08 -29.30 7.55
C VAL A 391 2.72 -29.78 6.15
N GLU A 392 2.06 -28.93 5.37
CA GLU A 392 1.79 -29.19 3.97
C GLU A 392 1.97 -27.89 3.18
N THR A 393 2.71 -27.95 2.08
CA THR A 393 3.01 -26.78 1.25
C THR A 393 2.80 -27.07 -0.23
N SER A 394 3.04 -26.06 -1.06
CA SER A 394 3.20 -26.23 -2.51
C SER A 394 4.60 -26.72 -2.92
N GLU A 395 5.45 -27.09 -1.95
CA GLU A 395 6.88 -27.40 -2.09
C GLU A 395 7.73 -26.17 -2.44
N GLY A 396 9.06 -26.34 -2.39
CA GLY A 396 10.03 -25.30 -2.75
C GLY A 396 10.05 -24.11 -1.78
N ASN A 397 10.27 -22.90 -2.30
CA ASN A 397 10.24 -21.69 -1.47
C ASN A 397 8.82 -21.46 -0.98
N THR A 398 8.62 -21.33 0.32
CA THR A 398 7.31 -21.09 0.93
C THR A 398 7.44 -20.08 2.06
N GLY A 399 6.36 -19.54 2.59
CA GLY A 399 6.46 -18.62 3.71
C GLY A 399 5.16 -17.94 4.09
N ALA A 400 5.31 -16.83 4.80
CA ALA A 400 4.19 -16.06 5.32
C ALA A 400 4.29 -14.61 4.87
N VAL A 401 3.14 -14.04 4.52
CA VAL A 401 2.96 -12.58 4.41
C VAL A 401 2.92 -11.98 5.81
N GLU A 402 2.12 -12.55 6.72
CA GLU A 402 1.98 -12.04 8.08
C GLU A 402 1.63 -13.18 9.05
N ILE A 403 2.13 -13.09 10.29
CA ILE A 403 1.84 -13.99 11.41
C ILE A 403 1.45 -13.14 12.61
N GLU A 404 0.31 -13.48 13.20
CA GLU A 404 -0.23 -12.73 14.34
C GLU A 404 -0.47 -13.64 15.55
N VAL A 405 -0.32 -13.07 16.75
CA VAL A 405 -0.55 -13.78 18.01
C VAL A 405 -1.31 -12.88 18.96
N TYR A 406 -2.37 -13.38 19.58
CA TYR A 406 -3.23 -12.62 20.48
C TYR A 406 -3.40 -13.33 21.82
N ALA A 407 -3.37 -12.56 22.91
CA ALA A 407 -3.69 -13.06 24.24
C ALA A 407 -5.20 -13.17 24.46
N ALA A 408 -5.59 -13.99 25.43
CA ALA A 408 -6.94 -13.95 25.98
C ALA A 408 -7.23 -12.57 26.58
N ASP A 409 -8.42 -12.04 26.36
CA ASP A 409 -8.90 -10.86 27.11
C ASP A 409 -8.74 -11.09 28.61
N ALA A 410 -8.23 -10.08 29.32
CA ALA A 410 -8.23 -10.10 30.77
C ALA A 410 -9.70 -10.16 31.26
N PRO A 411 -10.05 -11.07 32.19
CA PRO A 411 -11.42 -11.25 32.66
C PRO A 411 -11.99 -10.02 33.40
#